data_AF-A0A8S1IPD4-F1
#
_entry.id   AF-A0A8S1IPD4-F1
#
_cell.length_a   1.000
_cell.length_b   1.000
_cell.length_c   1.000
_cell.angle_alpha   90.00
_cell.angle_beta   90.00
_cell.angle_gamma   90.00
#
_symmetry.space_group_name_H-M   'P 1'
#
loop_
_entity.id
_entity.type
_entity.pdbx_description
1 polymer ?
#
loop_
_entity_poly.entity_id
_entity_poly.type
_entity_poly.pdbx_seq_one_letter_code
_entity_poly.pdbx_strand_id
1 'polypeptide(L)'
;MMKMHGLGDGAYWIVSYTYYLILYTAYIAVFVGLGSLANLPIFRLNDYGVQIAFYFLYGNLQIAFAFLMSGVFGSTLTAMVFSFLWIFGGGLVSLFLMNRLIMDDAVYVKLVQLVPAFSAYRGWFEMGVYSLRAKERSIDGLTWESLNDDKNDMDFLLVAFVVEWPLFMMVAWYVEQVYSTGTGFNRHPFYFLQGLRKAKNTREKQVRRWTKCSNIM
;
A
#
# COMPACT_ATOMS: atom_id res chain seq x y z
N MET A 1 19.96 -4.45 4.72
CA MET A 1 21.31 -5.02 4.99
C MET A 1 21.26 -5.98 6.18
N MET A 2 21.20 -7.29 5.93
CA MET A 2 21.65 -8.39 6.84
C MET A 2 22.16 -9.62 6.03
N LYS A 3 22.43 -9.43 4.73
CA LYS A 3 22.87 -10.51 3.80
C LYS A 3 24.21 -11.13 4.18
N MET A 4 25.06 -10.38 4.89
CA MET A 4 26.41 -10.81 5.26
C MET A 4 26.43 -11.89 6.36
N HIS A 5 25.29 -12.17 7.01
CA HIS A 5 25.13 -13.26 7.97
C HIS A 5 24.39 -14.49 7.39
N GLY A 6 24.20 -14.56 6.06
CA GLY A 6 23.55 -15.69 5.38
C GLY A 6 22.03 -15.71 5.46
N LEU A 7 21.40 -14.64 5.98
CA LEU A 7 19.95 -14.53 5.99
C LEU A 7 19.41 -14.21 4.59
N GLY A 8 18.44 -15.00 4.12
CA GLY A 8 17.79 -14.77 2.83
C GLY A 8 16.85 -13.56 2.83
N ASP A 9 16.68 -12.93 1.68
CA ASP A 9 15.87 -11.70 1.52
C ASP A 9 14.42 -11.87 1.95
N GLY A 10 13.83 -13.03 1.65
CA GLY A 10 12.47 -13.34 2.08
C GLY A 10 12.32 -13.39 3.60
N ALA A 11 13.32 -13.91 4.33
CA ALA A 11 13.27 -13.96 5.79
C ALA A 11 13.35 -12.56 6.41
N TYR A 12 14.22 -11.69 5.86
CA TYR A 12 14.27 -10.28 6.28
C TYR A 12 12.92 -9.59 6.07
N TRP A 13 12.31 -9.75 4.89
CA TRP A 13 11.01 -9.18 4.58
C TRP A 13 9.91 -9.62 5.54
N ILE A 14 9.78 -10.93 5.76
CA ILE A 14 8.74 -11.48 6.65
C ILE A 14 8.92 -10.96 8.07
N VAL A 15 10.15 -10.97 8.60
CA VAL A 15 10.42 -10.52 9.97
C VAL A 15 10.16 -9.02 10.11
N SER A 16 10.69 -8.19 9.20
CA SER A 16 10.48 -6.74 9.24
C SER A 16 9.00 -6.39 9.06
N TYR A 17 8.32 -7.03 8.11
CA TYR A 17 6.90 -6.79 7.87
C TYR A 17 6.05 -7.15 9.09
N THR A 18 6.28 -8.33 9.67
CA THR A 18 5.56 -8.78 10.88
C THR A 18 5.82 -7.85 12.05
N TYR A 19 7.07 -7.41 12.24
CA TYR A 19 7.42 -6.46 13.29
C TYR A 19 6.65 -5.14 13.16
N TYR A 20 6.63 -4.54 11.96
CA TYR A 20 5.89 -3.30 11.72
C TYR A 20 4.38 -3.50 11.82
N LEU A 21 3.85 -4.65 11.41
CA LEU A 21 2.43 -4.97 11.54
C LEU A 21 1.99 -5.10 13.00
N ILE A 22 2.79 -5.73 13.86
CA ILE A 22 2.52 -5.83 15.30
C ILE A 22 2.54 -4.44 15.93
N LEU A 23 3.57 -3.63 15.65
CA LEU A 23 3.67 -2.26 16.16
C LEU A 23 2.48 -1.40 15.72
N TYR A 24 2.13 -1.46 14.44
CA TYR A 24 0.99 -0.72 13.89
C TYR A 24 -0.33 -1.15 14.54
N THR A 25 -0.55 -2.45 14.68
CA THR A 25 -1.78 -2.99 15.29
C THR A 25 -1.89 -2.57 16.75
N ALA A 26 -0.80 -2.64 17.52
CA ALA A 26 -0.77 -2.17 18.90
C ALA A 26 -1.06 -0.66 18.99
N TYR A 27 -0.47 0.13 18.10
CA TYR A 27 -0.72 1.57 18.02
C TYR A 27 -2.20 1.88 17.74
N ILE A 28 -2.79 1.26 16.72
CA ILE A 28 -4.20 1.46 16.37
C ILE A 28 -5.14 0.98 17.48
N ALA A 29 -4.83 -0.15 18.13
CA ALA A 29 -5.64 -0.65 19.24
C ALA A 29 -5.68 0.36 20.39
N VAL A 30 -4.54 0.96 20.74
CA VAL A 30 -4.46 2.02 21.76
C VAL A 30 -5.19 3.28 21.28
N PHE A 31 -5.00 3.70 20.03
CA PHE A 31 -5.62 4.90 19.46
C PHE A 31 -7.15 4.81 19.45
N VAL A 32 -7.70 3.71 18.92
CA VAL A 32 -9.15 3.44 18.89
C VAL A 32 -9.68 3.24 20.32
N GLY A 33 -8.95 2.54 21.18
CA GLY A 33 -9.31 2.33 22.58
C GLY A 33 -9.44 3.63 23.35
N LEU A 34 -8.42 4.49 23.31
CA LEU A 34 -8.44 5.81 23.96
C LEU A 34 -9.49 6.74 23.34
N GLY A 35 -9.61 6.74 22.01
CA GLY A 35 -10.61 7.55 21.31
C GLY A 35 -12.04 7.12 21.67
N SER A 36 -12.28 5.81 21.79
CA SER A 36 -13.53 5.27 22.30
C SER A 36 -13.71 5.71 23.76
N LEU A 37 -12.76 5.53 24.67
CA LEU A 37 -12.88 5.96 26.07
C LEU A 37 -13.22 7.45 26.21
N ALA A 38 -12.68 8.31 25.34
CA ALA A 38 -12.96 9.74 25.30
C ALA A 38 -14.35 10.13 24.75
N ASN A 39 -15.23 9.16 24.48
CA ASN A 39 -16.58 9.37 23.89
C ASN A 39 -16.56 10.02 22.50
N LEU A 40 -15.52 9.79 21.70
CA LEU A 40 -15.48 10.35 20.35
C LEU A 40 -16.47 9.59 19.41
N PRO A 41 -17.38 10.29 18.72
CA PRO A 41 -18.40 9.67 17.88
C PRO A 41 -17.83 8.78 16.79
N ILE A 42 -16.70 9.19 16.18
CA ILE A 42 -16.04 8.46 15.08
C ILE A 42 -15.64 7.02 15.44
N PHE A 43 -15.31 6.75 16.71
CA PHE A 43 -14.90 5.43 17.17
C PHE A 43 -16.05 4.61 17.78
N ARG A 44 -17.15 5.25 18.18
CA ARG A 44 -18.25 4.58 18.89
C ARG A 44 -19.49 4.33 18.04
N LEU A 45 -19.80 5.24 17.13
CA LEU A 45 -21.05 5.20 16.37
C LEU A 45 -20.90 4.49 15.02
N ASN A 46 -19.67 4.32 14.53
CA ASN A 46 -19.39 3.52 13.34
C ASN A 46 -19.21 2.05 13.71
N ASP A 47 -19.57 1.15 12.81
CA ASP A 47 -19.38 -0.29 12.98
C ASP A 47 -17.90 -0.64 13.24
N TYR A 48 -17.64 -1.41 14.30
CA TYR A 48 -16.27 -1.79 14.66
C TYR A 48 -15.62 -2.70 13.61
N GLY A 49 -16.40 -3.53 12.90
CA GLY A 49 -15.90 -4.33 11.79
C GLY A 49 -15.38 -3.46 10.65
N VAL A 50 -16.13 -2.43 10.24
CA VAL A 50 -15.70 -1.47 9.21
C VAL A 50 -14.43 -0.74 9.65
N GLN A 51 -14.38 -0.28 10.90
CA GLN A 51 -13.18 0.37 11.45
C GLN A 51 -11.96 -0.56 11.43
N ILE A 52 -12.11 -1.80 11.90
CA ILE A 52 -11.04 -2.80 11.92
C ILE A 52 -10.56 -3.09 10.49
N ALA A 53 -11.47 -3.31 9.55
CA ALA A 53 -11.12 -3.58 8.15
C ALA A 53 -10.35 -2.40 7.54
N PHE A 54 -10.84 -1.18 7.73
CA PHE A 54 -10.21 0.04 7.25
C PHE A 54 -8.79 0.20 7.80
N TYR A 55 -8.63 0.16 9.12
CA TYR A 55 -7.31 0.36 9.74
C TYR A 55 -6.35 -0.77 9.40
N PHE A 56 -6.81 -2.03 9.38
CA PHE A 56 -5.96 -3.15 9.01
C PHE A 56 -5.46 -3.00 7.58
N LEU A 57 -6.35 -2.77 6.61
CA LEU A 57 -5.97 -2.62 5.20
C LEU A 57 -5.06 -1.41 4.98
N TYR A 58 -5.40 -0.27 5.59
CA TYR A 58 -4.57 0.93 5.49
C TYR A 58 -3.18 0.75 6.12
N GLY A 59 -3.07 0.04 7.25
CA GLY A 59 -1.79 -0.30 7.87
C GLY A 59 -0.91 -1.14 6.97
N ASN A 60 -1.49 -2.19 6.37
CA ASN A 60 -0.78 -3.04 5.42
C ASN A 60 -0.30 -2.25 4.19
N LEU A 61 -1.13 -1.31 3.69
CA LEU A 61 -0.78 -0.41 2.59
C LEU A 61 0.39 0.52 2.95
N GLN A 62 0.38 1.13 4.14
CA GLN A 62 1.46 2.00 4.63
C GLN A 62 2.78 1.25 4.79
N ILE A 63 2.74 0.03 5.34
CA ILE A 63 3.93 -0.81 5.47
C ILE A 63 4.46 -1.16 4.08
N ALA A 64 3.61 -1.56 3.14
CA ALA A 64 4.03 -1.86 1.77
C ALA A 64 4.62 -0.65 1.04
N PHE A 65 4.04 0.53 1.22
CA PHE A 65 4.58 1.78 0.71
C PHE A 65 5.95 2.13 1.34
N ALA A 66 6.11 1.91 2.64
CA ALA A 66 7.41 2.10 3.31
C ALA A 66 8.48 1.15 2.77
N PHE A 67 8.13 -0.12 2.51
CA PHE A 67 9.02 -1.08 1.85
C PHE A 67 9.42 -0.60 0.46
N LEU A 68 8.47 -0.10 -0.33
CA LEU A 68 8.74 0.48 -1.66
C LEU A 68 9.71 1.66 -1.58
N MET A 69 9.49 2.57 -0.63
CA MET A 69 10.32 3.77 -0.46
C MET A 69 11.68 3.49 0.19
N SER A 70 11.85 2.35 0.87
CA SER A 70 13.10 2.00 1.55
C SER A 70 14.31 1.95 0.62
N GLY A 71 14.11 1.57 -0.65
CA GLY A 71 15.16 1.53 -1.68
C GLY A 71 15.48 2.88 -2.31
N VAL A 72 14.64 3.91 -2.11
CA VAL A 72 14.78 5.23 -2.75
C VAL A 72 15.73 6.14 -1.97
N PHE A 73 15.75 6.02 -0.64
CA PHE A 73 16.52 6.90 0.22
C PHE A 73 17.81 6.24 0.72
N GLY A 74 18.97 6.82 0.39
CA GLY A 74 20.27 6.37 0.90
C GLY A 74 20.63 6.89 2.30
N SER A 75 19.88 7.85 2.83
CA SER A 75 20.11 8.48 4.14
C SER A 75 18.86 8.44 5.00
N THR A 76 19.00 7.98 6.24
CA THR A 76 17.91 7.92 7.23
C THR A 76 17.34 9.30 7.53
N LEU A 77 18.17 10.34 7.56
CA LEU A 77 17.72 11.71 7.83
C LEU A 77 16.81 12.21 6.70
N THR A 78 17.18 11.98 5.45
CA THR A 78 16.36 12.38 4.28
C THR A 78 15.05 11.60 4.25
N ALA A 79 15.08 10.30 4.52
CA ALA A 79 13.89 9.48 4.60
C ALA A 79 12.93 9.95 5.71
N MET A 80 13.47 10.34 6.87
CA MET A 80 12.68 10.85 7.98
C MET A 80 12.01 12.18 7.63
N VAL A 81 12.75 13.16 7.10
CA VAL A 81 12.20 14.45 6.66
C VAL A 81 11.12 14.25 5.59
N PHE A 82 11.37 13.39 4.60
CA PHE A 82 10.38 13.06 3.58
C PHE A 82 9.12 12.44 4.19
N SER A 83 9.27 11.51 5.13
CA SER A 83 8.12 10.85 5.79
C SER A 83 7.26 11.86 6.54
N PHE A 84 7.87 12.82 7.25
CA PHE A 84 7.14 13.89 7.90
C PHE A 84 6.37 14.77 6.90
N LEU A 85 7.01 15.17 5.80
CA LEU A 85 6.36 15.96 4.75
C LEU A 85 5.25 15.17 4.05
N TRP A 86 5.43 13.86 3.84
CA TRP A 86 4.43 12.98 3.24
C TRP A 86 3.17 12.87 4.11
N ILE A 87 3.34 12.61 5.41
CA ILE A 87 2.20 12.45 6.33
C ILE A 87 1.53 13.80 6.59
N PHE A 88 2.30 14.81 7.00
CA PHE A 88 1.73 16.10 7.39
C PHE A 88 1.29 16.93 6.19
N GLY A 89 2.16 17.07 5.19
CA GLY A 89 1.87 17.78 3.95
C GLY A 89 0.79 17.07 3.15
N GLY A 90 0.85 15.73 3.03
CA GLY A 90 -0.19 14.94 2.39
C GLY A 90 -1.55 15.11 3.07
N GLY A 91 -1.60 15.09 4.40
CA GLY A 91 -2.84 15.33 5.16
C GLY A 91 -3.43 16.73 4.94
N LEU A 92 -2.60 17.78 4.96
CA LEU A 92 -3.04 19.15 4.68
C LEU A 92 -3.52 19.32 3.25
N VAL A 93 -2.75 18.83 2.27
CA VAL A 93 -3.16 18.88 0.86
C VAL A 93 -4.48 18.14 0.66
N SER A 94 -4.64 16.96 1.27
CA SER A 94 -5.88 16.20 1.24
C SER A 94 -7.09 17.01 1.70
N LEU A 95 -6.96 17.73 2.82
CA LEU A 95 -8.03 18.55 3.37
C LEU A 95 -8.54 19.59 2.36
N PHE A 96 -7.64 20.28 1.67
CA PHE A 96 -8.03 21.29 0.67
C PHE A 96 -8.48 20.67 -0.65
N LEU A 97 -7.76 19.65 -1.11
CA LEU A 97 -7.97 19.00 -2.39
C LEU A 97 -9.32 18.28 -2.40
N MET A 98 -9.65 17.51 -1.36
CA MET A 98 -10.93 16.79 -1.28
C MET A 98 -12.12 17.73 -1.14
N ASN A 99 -12.00 18.79 -0.34
CA ASN A 99 -13.08 19.79 -0.22
C ASN A 99 -13.39 20.49 -1.56
N ARG A 100 -12.40 20.61 -2.46
CA ARG A 100 -12.60 21.15 -3.81
C ARG A 100 -13.11 20.08 -4.79
N LEU A 101 -12.48 18.90 -4.84
CA LEU A 101 -12.76 17.87 -5.84
C LEU A 101 -14.10 17.14 -5.63
N ILE A 102 -14.56 16.97 -4.38
CA ILE A 102 -15.85 16.34 -4.08
C ILE A 102 -17.02 17.11 -4.74
N MET A 103 -16.83 18.38 -5.10
CA MET A 103 -17.87 19.21 -5.71
C MET A 103 -17.99 19.07 -7.23
N ASP A 104 -16.94 18.59 -7.93
CA ASP A 104 -16.84 18.75 -9.39
C ASP A 104 -16.89 17.42 -10.18
N ASP A 105 -16.13 16.38 -9.83
CA ASP A 105 -16.04 15.17 -10.67
C ASP A 105 -15.57 13.90 -9.92
N ALA A 106 -16.42 12.86 -9.96
CA ALA A 106 -16.22 11.57 -9.29
C ALA A 106 -14.98 10.79 -9.77
N VAL A 107 -14.55 10.96 -11.03
CA VAL A 107 -13.40 10.23 -11.59
C VAL A 107 -12.10 10.72 -10.94
N TYR A 108 -11.96 12.04 -10.77
CA TYR A 108 -10.75 12.62 -10.16
C TYR A 108 -10.64 12.28 -8.69
N VAL A 109 -11.78 12.23 -7.96
CA VAL A 109 -11.79 11.78 -6.56
C VAL A 109 -11.21 10.36 -6.47
N LYS A 110 -11.67 9.43 -7.33
CA LYS A 110 -11.17 8.05 -7.35
C LYS A 110 -9.69 7.94 -7.72
N LEU A 111 -9.19 8.75 -8.66
CA LEU A 111 -7.76 8.75 -9.02
C LEU A 111 -6.88 9.26 -7.89
N VAL A 112 -7.30 10.32 -7.20
CA VAL A 112 -6.54 10.89 -6.09
C VAL A 112 -6.52 9.93 -4.89
N GLN A 113 -7.58 9.14 -4.69
CA GLN A 113 -7.62 8.07 -3.69
C GLN A 113 -6.61 6.95 -3.95
N LEU A 114 -5.94 6.88 -5.10
CA LEU A 114 -4.87 5.90 -5.32
C LEU A 114 -3.55 6.25 -4.62
N VAL A 115 -3.46 7.46 -4.06
CA VAL A 115 -2.29 7.90 -3.29
C VAL A 115 -2.54 7.61 -1.82
N PRO A 116 -1.67 6.83 -1.13
CA PRO A 116 -1.92 6.39 0.25
C PRO A 116 -2.19 7.51 1.25
N ALA A 117 -1.57 8.69 1.08
CA ALA A 117 -1.83 9.82 1.95
C ALA A 117 -3.25 10.39 1.80
N PHE A 118 -3.81 10.33 0.59
CA PHE A 118 -5.10 10.92 0.28
C PHE A 118 -6.27 9.98 0.55
N SER A 119 -6.05 8.70 0.31
CA SER A 119 -7.00 7.62 0.58
C SER A 119 -7.34 7.51 2.08
N ALA A 120 -6.34 7.67 2.96
CA ALA A 120 -6.53 7.70 4.41
C ALA A 120 -7.49 8.79 4.86
N TYR A 121 -7.28 10.01 4.34
CA TYR A 121 -8.11 11.16 4.66
C TYR A 121 -9.56 10.93 4.22
N ARG A 122 -9.79 10.38 3.01
CA ARG A 122 -11.14 10.08 2.52
C ARG A 122 -11.89 9.13 3.46
N GLY A 123 -11.24 8.05 3.90
CA GLY A 123 -11.86 7.08 4.81
C GLY A 123 -12.18 7.67 6.18
N TRP A 124 -11.27 8.46 6.76
CA TRP A 124 -11.55 9.18 8.02
C TRP A 124 -12.64 10.23 7.86
N PHE A 125 -12.68 10.94 6.73
CA PHE A 125 -13.70 11.91 6.43
C PHE A 125 -15.09 11.27 6.38
N GLU A 126 -15.26 10.16 5.65
CA GLU A 126 -16.55 9.47 5.55
C GLU A 126 -16.99 8.90 6.90
N MET A 127 -16.11 8.21 7.63
CA MET A 127 -16.38 7.77 9.00
C MET A 127 -16.77 8.93 9.92
N GLY A 128 -16.13 10.09 9.76
CA GLY A 128 -16.44 11.31 10.48
C GLY A 128 -17.86 11.81 10.17
N VAL A 129 -18.20 11.98 8.89
CA VAL A 129 -19.51 12.47 8.42
C VAL A 129 -20.64 11.54 8.87
N TYR A 130 -20.48 10.22 8.71
CA TYR A 130 -21.48 9.26 9.16
C TYR A 130 -21.64 9.28 10.69
N SER A 131 -20.54 9.35 11.45
CA SER A 131 -20.63 9.43 12.91
C SER A 131 -21.29 10.72 13.43
N LEU A 132 -21.08 11.85 12.76
CA LEU A 132 -21.73 13.11 13.12
C LEU A 132 -23.22 13.06 12.80
N ARG A 133 -23.61 12.53 11.63
CA ARG A 133 -25.02 12.32 11.26
C ARG A 133 -25.73 11.36 12.23
N ALA A 134 -25.05 10.28 12.62
CA ALA A 134 -25.53 9.33 13.62
C ALA A 134 -25.81 10.01 14.96
N LYS A 135 -24.87 10.85 15.43
CA LYS A 135 -25.03 11.62 16.67
C LYS A 135 -26.20 12.59 16.61
N GLU A 136 -26.36 13.31 15.51
CA GLU A 136 -27.41 14.33 15.35
C GLU A 136 -28.81 13.76 15.16
N ARG A 137 -28.93 12.66 14.41
CA ARG A 137 -30.22 12.07 14.03
C ARG A 137 -30.59 10.81 14.82
N SER A 138 -29.73 10.39 15.75
CA SER A 138 -29.88 9.14 16.51
C SER A 138 -30.08 7.92 15.60
N ILE A 139 -29.37 7.90 14.47
CA ILE A 139 -29.31 6.78 13.53
C ILE A 139 -27.96 6.07 13.67
N ASP A 140 -27.81 4.90 13.04
CA ASP A 140 -26.54 4.20 12.98
C ASP A 140 -25.48 4.99 12.18
N GLY A 141 -24.21 4.84 12.55
CA GLY A 141 -23.10 5.40 11.80
C GLY A 141 -22.79 4.59 10.54
N LEU A 142 -21.52 4.58 10.14
CA LEU A 142 -21.08 3.83 8.98
C LEU A 142 -21.16 2.33 9.28
N THR A 143 -21.99 1.61 8.52
CA THR A 143 -22.14 0.15 8.59
C THR A 143 -21.70 -0.48 7.26
N TRP A 144 -21.58 -1.82 7.23
CA TRP A 144 -21.26 -2.55 6.00
C TRP A 144 -22.29 -2.36 4.89
N GLU A 145 -23.57 -2.21 5.26
CA GLU A 145 -24.67 -2.01 4.31
C GLU A 145 -24.61 -0.61 3.68
N SER A 146 -24.18 0.41 4.44
CA SER A 146 -24.07 1.79 3.97
C SER A 146 -22.76 2.10 3.23
N LEU A 147 -21.91 1.11 2.97
CA LEU A 147 -20.64 1.31 2.24
C LEU A 147 -20.84 1.67 0.77
N ASN A 148 -21.95 1.23 0.17
CA ASN A 148 -22.28 1.41 -1.24
C ASN A 148 -23.36 2.49 -1.45
N ASP A 149 -23.52 3.41 -0.49
CA ASP A 149 -24.40 4.56 -0.68
C ASP A 149 -23.85 5.45 -1.83
N ASP A 150 -24.72 6.01 -2.68
CA ASP A 150 -24.32 6.80 -3.87
C ASP A 150 -23.38 8.01 -3.59
N LYS A 151 -23.27 8.43 -2.32
CA LYS A 151 -22.41 9.54 -1.88
C LYS A 151 -21.18 9.10 -1.08
N ASN A 152 -21.04 7.80 -0.85
CA ASN A 152 -19.99 7.17 -0.08
C ASN A 152 -19.11 6.35 -1.02
N ASP A 153 -17.80 6.65 -1.04
CA ASP A 153 -16.82 5.88 -1.83
C ASP A 153 -16.01 4.91 -0.97
N MET A 154 -16.50 4.56 0.23
CA MET A 154 -15.76 3.70 1.15
C MET A 154 -15.60 2.28 0.59
N ASP A 155 -16.54 1.79 -0.22
CA ASP A 155 -16.43 0.52 -0.93
C ASP A 155 -15.24 0.49 -1.90
N PHE A 156 -15.14 1.50 -2.77
CA PHE A 156 -14.04 1.67 -3.72
C PHE A 156 -12.71 1.83 -3.00
N LEU A 157 -12.69 2.59 -1.91
CA LEU A 157 -11.51 2.81 -1.08
C LEU A 157 -10.97 1.50 -0.49
N LEU A 158 -11.84 0.67 0.09
CA LEU A 158 -11.43 -0.63 0.67
C LEU A 158 -10.94 -1.59 -0.42
N VAL A 159 -11.59 -1.61 -1.59
CA VAL A 159 -11.14 -2.39 -2.75
C VAL A 159 -9.78 -1.90 -3.23
N ALA A 160 -9.58 -0.58 -3.31
CA ALA A 160 -8.30 0.00 -3.69
C ALA A 160 -7.18 -0.45 -2.74
N PHE A 161 -7.41 -0.45 -1.42
CA PHE A 161 -6.40 -0.95 -0.47
C PHE A 161 -6.05 -2.42 -0.68
N VAL A 162 -7.03 -3.28 -0.93
CA VAL A 162 -6.81 -4.71 -1.19
C VAL A 162 -5.99 -4.93 -2.46
N VAL A 163 -6.14 -4.07 -3.48
CA VAL A 163 -5.40 -4.17 -4.75
C VAL A 163 -4.01 -3.52 -4.65
N GLU A 164 -3.90 -2.34 -4.06
CA GLU A 164 -2.67 -1.57 -3.98
C GLU A 164 -1.65 -2.19 -3.02
N TRP A 165 -2.11 -2.79 -1.92
CA TRP A 165 -1.22 -3.44 -0.96
C TRP A 165 -0.31 -4.50 -1.60
N PRO A 166 -0.83 -5.56 -2.26
CA PRO A 166 0.01 -6.55 -2.93
C PRO A 166 0.78 -5.94 -4.10
N LEU A 167 0.21 -4.95 -4.80
CA LEU A 167 0.90 -4.23 -5.88
C LEU A 167 2.18 -3.56 -5.37
N PHE A 168 2.11 -2.78 -4.29
CA PHE A 168 3.28 -2.13 -3.70
C PHE A 168 4.30 -3.15 -3.19
N MET A 169 3.86 -4.26 -2.59
CA MET A 169 4.78 -5.31 -2.17
C MET A 169 5.53 -5.93 -3.37
N MET A 170 4.83 -6.22 -4.47
CA MET A 170 5.45 -6.75 -5.69
C MET A 170 6.43 -5.75 -6.31
N VAL A 171 6.06 -4.47 -6.41
CA VAL A 171 6.92 -3.43 -6.96
C VAL A 171 8.12 -3.19 -6.05
N ALA A 172 7.94 -3.17 -4.73
CA ALA A 172 9.03 -3.03 -3.77
C ALA A 172 10.05 -4.16 -3.92
N TRP A 173 9.58 -5.40 -4.06
CA TRP A 173 10.44 -6.56 -4.27
C TRP A 173 11.22 -6.49 -5.59
N TYR A 174 10.59 -5.92 -6.63
CA TYR A 174 11.24 -5.66 -7.90
C TYR A 174 12.31 -4.57 -7.80
N VAL A 175 11.98 -3.44 -7.17
CA VAL A 175 12.90 -2.30 -6.97
C VAL A 175 14.14 -2.74 -6.20
N GLU A 176 13.98 -3.52 -5.13
CA GLU A 176 15.12 -4.00 -4.34
C GLU A 176 16.08 -4.91 -5.15
N GLN A 177 15.56 -5.71 -6.09
CA GLN A 177 16.40 -6.52 -6.98
C GLN A 177 17.20 -5.69 -7.98
N VAL A 178 16.67 -4.53 -8.40
CA VAL A 178 17.32 -3.66 -9.38
C VAL A 178 18.37 -2.77 -8.72
N TYR A 179 18.07 -2.23 -7.54
CA TYR A 179 18.90 -1.20 -6.89
C TYR A 179 19.95 -1.73 -5.88
N SER A 180 20.04 -3.05 -5.67
CA SER A 180 20.96 -3.77 -4.74
C SER A 180 22.01 -2.90 -4.04
N THR A 181 21.61 -2.25 -2.95
CA THR A 181 22.41 -1.24 -2.23
C THR A 181 23.52 -1.81 -1.34
N GLY A 182 23.94 -3.07 -1.53
CA GLY A 182 24.95 -3.69 -0.65
C GLY A 182 25.57 -5.02 -1.07
N THR A 183 25.17 -5.62 -2.20
CA THR A 183 25.85 -6.80 -2.74
C THR A 183 26.00 -6.61 -4.25
N GLY A 184 27.22 -6.64 -4.77
CA GLY A 184 27.60 -6.18 -6.12
C GLY A 184 27.04 -6.95 -7.34
N PHE A 185 25.80 -7.45 -7.26
CA PHE A 185 25.04 -7.98 -8.39
C PHE A 185 23.78 -7.15 -8.61
N ASN A 186 23.94 -5.93 -9.12
CA ASN A 186 22.82 -5.19 -9.71
C ASN A 186 22.28 -6.01 -10.88
N ARG A 187 21.03 -6.50 -10.77
CA ARG A 187 20.36 -7.05 -11.95
C ARG A 187 19.96 -5.88 -12.84
N HIS A 188 20.17 -6.01 -14.15
CA HIS A 188 19.72 -5.00 -15.10
C HIS A 188 18.22 -4.74 -14.91
N PRO A 189 17.73 -3.49 -14.99
CA PRO A 189 16.31 -3.15 -14.92
C PRO A 189 15.40 -3.87 -15.94
N PHE A 190 15.96 -4.67 -16.84
CA PHE A 190 15.25 -5.47 -17.83
C PHE A 190 15.75 -6.93 -17.84
N TYR A 191 16.12 -7.47 -16.68
CA TYR A 191 16.61 -8.86 -16.57
C TYR A 191 15.59 -9.88 -17.11
N PHE A 192 14.29 -9.59 -17.01
CA PHE A 192 13.23 -10.42 -17.61
C PHE A 192 13.36 -10.52 -19.14
N LEU A 193 13.77 -9.44 -19.83
CA LEU A 193 14.06 -9.47 -21.27
C LEU A 193 15.32 -10.27 -21.59
N GLN A 194 16.32 -10.27 -20.71
CA GLN A 194 17.50 -11.13 -20.86
C GLN A 194 17.15 -12.61 -20.72
N GLY A 195 16.26 -12.97 -19.80
CA GLY A 195 15.71 -14.33 -19.68
C GLY A 195 15.00 -14.78 -20.95
N LEU A 196 14.14 -13.93 -21.52
CA LEU A 196 13.46 -14.18 -22.80
C LEU A 196 14.43 -14.30 -23.98
N ARG A 197 15.45 -13.44 -24.04
CA ARG A 197 16.50 -13.50 -25.06
C ARG A 197 17.37 -14.75 -24.94
N LYS A 198 17.67 -15.20 -23.71
CA LYS A 198 18.41 -16.45 -23.46
C LYS A 198 17.57 -17.68 -23.84
N ALA A 199 16.28 -17.67 -23.51
CA ALA A 199 15.34 -18.72 -23.92
C ALA A 199 15.23 -18.82 -25.46
N LYS A 200 15.15 -17.68 -26.16
CA LYS A 200 15.15 -17.64 -27.63
C LYS A 200 16.44 -18.22 -28.23
N ASN A 201 17.61 -17.81 -27.73
CA ASN A 201 18.91 -18.32 -28.20
C ASN A 201 19.09 -19.83 -27.94
N THR A 202 18.59 -20.36 -26.82
CA THR A 202 18.64 -21.80 -26.54
C THR A 202 17.75 -22.59 -27.49
N ARG A 203 16.56 -22.05 -27.81
CA ARG A 203 15.63 -22.64 -28.79
C ARG A 203 16.23 -22.68 -30.19
N GLU A 204 16.86 -21.58 -30.63
CA GLU A 204 17.56 -21.52 -31.92
C GLU A 204 18.76 -22.49 -31.99
N LYS A 205 19.53 -22.61 -30.91
CA LYS A 205 20.63 -23.59 -30.83
C LYS A 205 20.13 -25.04 -30.89
N GLN A 206 19.02 -25.37 -30.23
CA GLN A 206 18.41 -26.69 -30.33
C GLN A 206 17.95 -26.97 -31.77
N VAL A 207 17.20 -26.06 -32.39
CA VAL A 207 16.70 -26.23 -33.78
C VAL A 207 17.85 -26.43 -34.78
N ARG A 208 18.95 -25.66 -34.66
CA ARG A 208 20.15 -25.86 -35.50
C ARG A 208 20.83 -27.22 -35.29
N ARG A 209 20.76 -27.77 -34.08
CA ARG A 209 21.32 -29.09 -33.76
C ARG A 209 20.49 -30.22 -34.39
N TRP A 210 19.16 -30.08 -34.38
CA TRP A 210 18.23 -31.01 -35.03
C TRP A 210 18.37 -31.03 -36.55
N THR A 211 18.47 -29.87 -37.20
CA THR A 211 18.70 -29.79 -38.67
C THR A 211 20.05 -30.36 -39.09
N LYS A 212 21.08 -30.28 -38.24
CA LYS A 212 22.38 -30.88 -38.53
C LYS A 212 22.37 -32.40 -38.42
N CYS A 213 21.56 -32.97 -37.54
CA CYS A 213 21.41 -34.43 -37.44
C CYS A 213 20.56 -35.03 -38.57
N SER A 214 19.58 -34.30 -39.13
CA SER A 214 18.76 -34.83 -40.23
C SER A 214 19.46 -34.83 -41.59
N ASN A 215 20.54 -34.07 -41.77
CA ASN A 215 21.33 -34.04 -43.02
C ASN A 215 22.47 -35.08 -43.04
N ILE A 216 22.60 -35.91 -42.01
CA ILE A 216 23.63 -36.97 -41.89
C ILE A 216 23.00 -38.37 -42.08
N MET A 217 21.69 -38.45 -42.33
CA MET A 217 20.95 -39.66 -42.71
C MET A 217 20.56 -39.57 -44.18
#